data_AF-A0AAV6JI74-F1
#
_entry.id   AF-A0AAV6JI74-F1
#
_cell.length_a   1.000
_cell.length_b   1.000
_cell.length_c   1.000
_cell.angle_alpha   90.00
_cell.angle_beta   90.00
_cell.angle_gamma   90.00
#
_symmetry.space_group_name_H-M   'P 1'
#
loop_
_entity.id
_entity.type
_entity.pdbx_description
1 polymer ?
#
loop_
_entity_poly.entity_id
_entity_poly.type
_entity_poly.pdbx_seq_one_letter_code
_entity_poly.pdbx_strand_id
1 'polypeptide(L)'
;MISLYLSGIYIGDGLVIHFTAPSGKFTASSPSSSLSFSSSAPNHSRCESQKPEGGVAVTCLDCFIKEGSLSRYEYGVRFRLRGGTSTAAQSDPASTVLRRANYLLENGFGNYHLVRNNCEDFAL
;
A
#
# COMPACT_ATOMS: atom_id res chain seq x y z
N MET A 1 16.63 -10.72 8.36
CA MET A 1 15.25 -10.37 8.74
C MET A 1 14.79 -9.29 7.77
N ILE A 2 13.98 -9.65 6.77
CA ILE A 2 13.49 -8.69 5.75
C ILE A 2 12.14 -8.19 6.27
N SER A 3 12.09 -6.94 6.71
CA SER A 3 10.83 -6.27 7.06
C SER A 3 10.31 -5.61 5.79
N LEU A 4 9.22 -6.15 5.22
CA LEU A 4 8.52 -5.52 4.11
C LEU A 4 7.54 -4.50 4.69
N TYR A 5 7.87 -3.22 4.59
CA TYR A 5 6.95 -2.13 4.90
C TYR A 5 6.01 -1.95 3.71
N LEU A 6 4.70 -2.02 3.93
CA LEU A 6 3.70 -1.69 2.93
C LEU A 6 3.49 -0.18 2.92
N SER A 7 3.69 0.44 1.76
CA SER A 7 3.45 1.87 1.55
C SER A 7 2.21 2.09 0.69
N GLY A 8 1.42 3.12 1.02
CA GLY A 8 0.16 3.44 0.35
C GLY A 8 -0.29 4.88 0.61
N ILE A 9 -1.16 5.38 -0.27
CA ILE A 9 -1.67 6.75 -0.25
C ILE A 9 -3.10 6.72 0.27
N TYR A 10 -3.34 7.32 1.44
CA TYR A 10 -4.69 7.46 2.00
C TYR A 10 -5.47 8.53 1.23
N ILE A 11 -6.62 8.16 0.68
CA ILE A 11 -7.43 9.05 -0.17
C ILE A 11 -8.70 9.56 0.52
N GLY A 12 -8.91 9.24 1.80
CA GLY A 12 -10.13 9.56 2.54
C GLY A 12 -11.08 8.36 2.65
N ASP A 13 -12.13 8.51 3.47
CA ASP A 13 -13.22 7.53 3.64
C ASP A 13 -12.78 6.09 3.98
N GLY A 14 -11.64 5.94 4.65
CA GLY A 14 -11.10 4.61 4.96
C GLY A 14 -10.57 3.89 3.72
N LEU A 15 -10.17 4.59 2.66
CA LEU A 15 -9.65 4.02 1.42
C LEU A 15 -8.19 4.37 1.19
N VAL A 16 -7.45 3.42 0.61
CA VAL A 16 -6.02 3.54 0.31
C VAL A 16 -5.77 3.09 -1.13
N ILE A 17 -5.01 3.88 -1.88
CA ILE A 17 -4.42 3.45 -3.15
C ILE A 17 -3.00 2.93 -2.87
N HIS A 18 -2.68 1.73 -3.32
CA HIS A 18 -1.36 1.13 -3.11
C HIS A 18 -0.91 0.28 -4.28
N PHE A 19 0.40 0.09 -4.40
CA PHE A 19 1.01 -0.71 -5.45
C PHE A 19 1.38 -2.10 -4.93
N THR A 20 0.92 -3.14 -5.62
CA THR A 20 1.05 -4.53 -5.20
C THR A 20 1.85 -5.35 -6.20
N ALA A 21 2.63 -6.28 -5.67
CA ALA A 21 3.28 -7.27 -6.49
C ALA A 21 2.25 -8.27 -7.03
N PRO A 22 2.43 -8.78 -8.27
CA PRO A 22 1.61 -9.85 -8.80
C PRO A 22 1.59 -11.04 -7.85
N SER A 23 0.43 -11.68 -7.70
CA SER A 23 0.28 -12.87 -6.87
C SER A 23 1.04 -14.05 -7.49
N GLY A 24 2.34 -14.11 -7.19
CA GLY A 24 3.29 -15.13 -7.63
C GLY A 24 4.55 -15.08 -6.77
N LYS A 25 4.50 -15.76 -5.62
CA LYS A 25 5.63 -16.14 -4.73
C LYS A 25 6.63 -15.01 -4.38
N PHE A 26 6.34 -14.27 -3.31
CA PHE A 26 7.40 -13.91 -2.36
C PHE A 26 7.38 -14.94 -1.24
N THR A 27 8.31 -15.90 -1.29
CA THR A 27 8.54 -16.86 -0.21
C THR A 27 9.23 -16.15 0.94
N ALA A 28 8.44 -15.72 1.92
CA ALA A 28 8.86 -15.74 3.32
C ALA A 28 7.73 -16.44 4.08
N SER A 29 8.04 -17.61 4.62
CA SER A 29 7.09 -18.58 5.16
C SER A 29 6.11 -17.96 6.16
N SER A 30 4.83 -18.06 5.84
CA SER A 30 3.75 -18.34 6.79
C SER A 30 2.75 -19.23 6.05
N PRO A 31 2.22 -20.29 6.70
CA PRO A 31 1.55 -21.37 6.00
C PRO A 31 0.31 -20.85 5.27
N SER A 32 0.08 -21.43 4.10
CA SER A 32 -1.15 -21.33 3.33
C SER A 32 -2.35 -21.42 4.25
N SER A 33 -3.26 -20.48 4.12
CA SER A 33 -4.65 -20.77 4.42
C SER A 33 -5.49 -20.12 3.32
N SER A 34 -5.98 -20.98 2.43
CA SER A 34 -7.20 -20.74 1.69
C SER A 34 -8.31 -20.55 2.73
N LEU A 35 -8.48 -19.34 3.23
CA LEU A 35 -9.57 -18.99 4.12
C LEU A 35 -10.58 -18.23 3.28
N SER A 36 -11.59 -18.96 2.83
CA SER A 36 -12.92 -18.41 2.66
C SER A 36 -13.31 -17.77 4.00
N PHE A 37 -13.22 -16.45 4.09
CA PHE A 37 -13.61 -15.72 5.28
C PHE A 37 -14.93 -15.01 5.03
N SER A 38 -16.03 -15.69 5.37
CA SER A 38 -17.29 -15.02 5.69
C SER A 38 -17.13 -14.42 7.09
N SER A 39 -16.76 -13.15 7.19
CA SER A 39 -16.86 -12.41 8.46
C SER A 39 -18.20 -11.68 8.51
N SER A 40 -19.02 -12.06 9.48
CA SER A 40 -20.24 -11.34 9.83
C SER A 40 -19.87 -10.24 10.84
N ALA A 41 -19.55 -9.04 10.34
CA ALA A 41 -19.42 -7.79 11.11
C ALA A 41 -19.58 -6.58 10.16
N PRO A 42 -20.07 -5.42 10.63
CA PRO A 42 -21.05 -4.62 9.89
C PRO A 42 -20.43 -3.85 8.71
N ASN A 43 -21.05 -4.01 7.53
CA ASN A 43 -20.81 -3.26 6.28
C ASN A 43 -19.49 -3.52 5.54
N HIS A 44 -19.16 -4.79 5.30
CA HIS A 44 -18.10 -5.21 4.36
C HIS A 44 -18.43 -5.03 2.86
N SER A 45 -19.50 -4.31 2.49
CA SER A 45 -19.89 -4.09 1.09
C SER A 45 -18.86 -3.28 0.28
N ARG A 46 -17.90 -2.63 0.96
CA ARG A 46 -16.78 -1.90 0.33
C ARG A 46 -15.51 -2.76 0.13
N CYS A 47 -15.52 -4.00 0.61
CA CYS A 47 -14.33 -4.87 0.67
C CYS A 47 -14.37 -6.02 -0.35
N GLU A 48 -15.24 -5.98 -1.36
CA GLU A 48 -15.12 -6.84 -2.56
C GLU A 48 -13.95 -6.36 -3.43
N SER A 49 -12.78 -6.23 -2.82
CA SER A 49 -11.53 -6.01 -3.53
C SER A 49 -11.20 -7.34 -4.21
N GLN A 50 -11.53 -7.45 -5.50
CA GLN A 50 -10.90 -8.45 -6.35
C GLN A 50 -9.41 -8.35 -6.11
N LYS A 51 -8.81 -9.45 -5.66
CA LYS A 51 -7.40 -9.51 -5.34
C LYS A 51 -6.64 -9.05 -6.58
N PRO A 52 -5.96 -7.89 -6.54
CA PRO A 52 -5.28 -7.39 -7.73
C PRO A 52 -4.24 -8.43 -8.12
N GLU A 53 -4.21 -8.84 -9.39
CA GLU A 53 -3.20 -9.74 -9.94
C GLU A 53 -1.81 -9.06 -10.03
N GLY A 54 -1.54 -8.09 -9.15
CA GLY A 54 -0.48 -7.10 -9.24
C GLY A 54 -0.99 -5.76 -9.75
N GLY A 55 -0.18 -4.72 -9.57
CA GLY A 55 -0.51 -3.38 -10.06
C GLY A 55 -1.02 -2.44 -8.97
N VAL A 56 -1.52 -1.28 -9.40
CA VAL A 56 -2.09 -0.25 -8.53
C VAL A 56 -3.54 -0.62 -8.22
N ALA A 57 -3.90 -0.62 -6.94
CA ALA A 57 -5.22 -1.04 -6.48
C ALA A 57 -5.76 -0.13 -5.38
N VAL A 58 -7.08 -0.08 -5.24
CA VAL A 58 -7.77 0.55 -4.12
C VAL A 58 -8.25 -0.52 -3.15
N THR A 59 -7.95 -0.35 -1.87
CA THR A 59 -8.46 -1.22 -0.80
C THR A 59 -8.97 -0.40 0.37
N CYS A 60 -9.77 -1.04 1.22
CA CYS A 60 -10.12 -0.47 2.51
C CYS A 60 -8.89 -0.37 3.42
N LEU A 61 -8.86 0.60 4.33
CA LEU A 61 -7.75 0.83 5.25
C LEU A 61 -7.47 -0.42 6.10
N ASP A 62 -8.52 -1.09 6.58
CA ASP A 62 -8.39 -2.33 7.37
C ASP A 62 -7.78 -3.47 6.54
N CYS A 63 -8.19 -3.56 5.27
CA CYS A 63 -7.69 -4.53 4.28
C CYS A 63 -6.21 -4.30 3.95
N PHE A 64 -5.79 -3.03 3.94
CA PHE A 64 -4.41 -2.62 3.71
C PHE A 64 -3.52 -2.93 4.91
N ILE A 65 -3.99 -2.66 6.13
CA ILE A 65 -3.24 -2.93 7.38
C ILE A 65 -3.09 -4.44 7.61
N LYS A 66 -4.13 -5.23 7.35
CA LYS A 66 -4.23 -6.64 7.71
C LYS A 66 -3.96 -6.85 9.22
N GLU A 67 -2.78 -7.36 9.56
CA GLU A 67 -2.31 -7.67 10.93
C GLU A 67 -1.16 -6.74 11.37
N GLY A 68 -0.82 -5.74 10.55
CA GLY A 68 0.31 -4.84 10.76
C GLY A 68 0.00 -3.63 11.65
N SER A 69 0.99 -2.75 11.78
CA SER A 69 0.80 -1.42 12.37
C SER A 69 0.95 -0.35 11.29
N LEU A 70 0.14 0.69 11.39
CA LEU A 70 0.23 1.86 10.53
C LEU A 70 1.29 2.81 11.07
N SER A 71 2.19 3.23 10.19
CA SER A 71 3.11 4.33 10.44
C SER A 71 2.90 5.38 9.37
N ARG A 72 2.75 6.64 9.79
CA ARG A 72 2.66 7.77 8.87
C ARG A 72 4.06 8.12 8.39
N TYR A 73 4.21 8.29 7.07
CA TYR A 73 5.45 8.78 6.49
C TYR A 73 5.64 10.28 6.76
N GLU A 74 6.81 10.67 7.25
CA GLU A 74 7.12 12.06 7.59
C GLU A 74 7.90 12.75 6.46
N TYR A 75 7.43 13.92 6.01
CA TYR A 75 8.08 14.74 4.99
C TYR A 75 8.71 15.99 5.60
N GLY A 76 9.77 16.50 4.99
CA GLY A 76 10.45 17.72 5.39
C GLY A 76 11.23 17.60 6.72
N VAL A 77 11.50 16.38 7.19
CA VAL A 77 12.22 16.13 8.45
C VAL A 77 13.58 15.48 8.18
N ARG A 78 14.56 15.71 9.06
CA ARG A 78 15.86 15.06 8.94
C ARG A 78 15.71 13.57 9.18
N PHE A 79 16.29 12.76 8.30
CA PHE A 79 16.24 11.30 8.32
C PHE A 79 16.47 10.74 9.73
N ARG A 80 15.49 9.99 10.25
CA ARG A 80 15.71 9.17 11.43
C ARG A 80 16.60 8.00 11.02
N LEU A 81 17.78 7.88 11.64
CA LEU A 81 18.88 6.95 11.30
C LEU A 81 18.54 5.45 11.44
N ARG A 82 17.26 5.06 11.51
CA ARG A 82 16.85 3.67 11.62
C ARG A 82 15.47 3.46 10.98
N GLY A 83 15.46 3.02 9.72
CA GLY A 83 14.29 2.47 9.04
C GLY A 83 13.31 3.50 8.46
N GLY A 84 13.62 3.98 7.25
CA GLY A 84 12.68 4.15 6.12
C GLY A 84 11.33 4.84 6.30
N THR A 85 11.13 5.71 7.29
CA THR A 85 9.80 6.30 7.60
C THR A 85 9.75 7.83 7.46
N SER A 86 10.85 8.44 7.02
CA SER A 86 10.96 9.89 6.93
C SER A 86 11.87 10.33 5.78
N THR A 87 11.52 11.42 5.10
CA THR A 87 12.36 12.06 4.08
C THR A 87 12.58 13.55 4.38
N ALA A 88 13.73 14.08 3.95
CA ALA A 88 14.01 15.51 3.98
C ALA A 88 13.30 16.28 2.86
N ALA A 89 12.78 15.58 1.84
CA ALA A 89 11.98 16.19 0.78
C ALA A 89 10.66 16.74 1.34
N GLN A 90 10.22 17.88 0.82
CA GLN A 90 8.90 18.42 1.15
C GLN A 90 7.81 17.55 0.52
N SER A 91 6.66 17.48 1.19
CA SER A 91 5.49 16.82 0.63
C SER A 91 4.86 17.70 -0.44
N ASP A 92 4.41 17.09 -1.53
CA ASP A 92 3.53 17.77 -2.47
C ASP A 92 2.19 18.12 -1.81
N PRO A 93 1.48 19.16 -2.30
CA PRO A 93 0.13 19.45 -1.85
C PRO A 93 -0.78 18.22 -1.98
N ALA A 94 -1.69 18.04 -1.01
CA ALA A 94 -2.59 16.88 -0.99
C ALA A 94 -3.37 16.69 -2.30
N SER A 95 -3.83 17.78 -2.93
CA SER A 95 -4.51 17.73 -4.23
C SER A 95 -3.64 17.14 -5.34
N THR A 96 -2.35 17.47 -5.37
CA THR A 96 -1.38 16.93 -6.33
C THR A 96 -1.15 15.44 -6.08
N VAL A 97 -0.96 15.04 -4.83
CA VAL A 97 -0.78 13.64 -4.44
C VAL A 97 -1.99 12.80 -4.83
N LEU A 98 -3.20 13.26 -4.50
CA LEU A 98 -4.44 12.57 -4.84
C LEU A 98 -4.65 12.46 -6.36
N ARG A 99 -4.36 13.53 -7.11
CA ARG A 99 -4.45 13.52 -8.58
C ARG A 99 -3.48 12.50 -9.18
N ARG A 100 -2.24 12.46 -8.70
CA ARG A 100 -1.23 11.48 -9.15
C ARG A 100 -1.64 10.05 -8.81
N ALA A 101 -2.13 9.81 -7.59
CA ALA A 101 -2.56 8.48 -7.15
C ALA A 101 -3.73 7.94 -8.00
N ASN A 102 -4.73 8.78 -8.29
CA ASN A 102 -5.85 8.40 -9.17
C ASN A 102 -5.38 8.17 -10.61
N TYR A 103 -4.51 9.03 -11.14
CA TYR A 103 -3.96 8.82 -12.47
C TYR A 103 -3.22 7.48 -12.58
N LEU A 104 -2.42 7.11 -11.58
CA LEU A 104 -1.69 5.84 -11.57
C LEU A 104 -2.59 4.63 -11.34
N LEU A 105 -3.73 4.80 -10.65
CA LEU A 105 -4.75 3.76 -10.54
C LEU A 105 -5.36 3.44 -11.91
N GLU A 106 -5.64 4.46 -12.72
CA GLU A 106 -6.24 4.30 -14.05
C GLU A 106 -5.24 3.81 -15.11
N ASN A 107 -3.99 4.29 -15.04
CA ASN A 107 -2.98 4.08 -16.09
C ASN A 107 -1.92 3.02 -15.72
N GLY A 108 -1.91 2.57 -14.47
CA GLY A 108 -0.89 1.68 -13.93
C GLY A 108 0.43 2.37 -13.57
N PHE A 109 1.31 1.62 -12.91
CA PHE A 109 2.62 2.08 -12.44
C PHE A 109 3.75 1.14 -12.87
N GLY A 110 3.58 0.46 -13.99
CA GLY A 110 4.54 -0.53 -14.48
C GLY A 110 4.61 -1.81 -13.63
N ASN A 111 5.70 -2.56 -13.81
CA ASN A 111 5.90 -3.85 -13.15
C ASN A 111 6.58 -3.69 -11.80
N TYR A 112 6.08 -4.43 -10.80
CA TYR A 112 6.66 -4.40 -9.47
C TYR A 112 8.07 -5.02 -9.46
N HIS A 113 9.08 -4.30 -8.95
CA HIS A 113 10.36 -4.92 -8.59
C HIS A 113 10.75 -4.60 -7.15
N LEU A 114 11.31 -5.56 -6.42
CA LEU A 114 11.64 -5.40 -5.00
C LEU A 114 12.53 -4.19 -4.68
N VAL A 115 13.50 -3.91 -5.55
CA VAL A 115 14.53 -2.88 -5.31
C VAL A 115 14.14 -1.53 -5.92
N ARG A 116 13.34 -1.52 -6.98
CA ARG A 116 12.98 -0.33 -7.75
C ARG A 116 11.56 -0.50 -8.27
N ASN A 117 10.79 0.58 -8.36
CA ASN A 117 9.39 0.47 -8.74
C ASN A 117 8.65 -0.52 -7.81
N ASN A 118 8.74 -0.28 -6.49
CA ASN A 118 8.00 -1.00 -5.46
C ASN A 118 6.94 -0.10 -4.81
N CYS A 119 6.34 -0.55 -3.70
CA CYS A 119 5.34 0.24 -2.98
C CYS A 119 5.88 1.54 -2.35
N GLU A 120 7.15 1.59 -1.95
CA GLU A 120 7.81 2.81 -1.46
C GLU A 120 7.98 3.82 -2.60
N ASP A 121 8.48 3.39 -3.76
CA ASP A 121 8.59 4.25 -4.95
C ASP A 121 7.23 4.79 -5.40
N PHE A 122 6.17 3.99 -5.27
CA PHE A 122 4.81 4.42 -5.60
C PHE A 122 4.29 5.52 -4.66
N ALA A 123 4.65 5.45 -3.38
CA ALA A 123 4.13 6.37 -2.36
C ALA A 123 4.89 7.70 -2.27
N LEU A 124 6.05 7.81 -2.93
CA LEU A 124 6.87 9.03 -3.01
C LEU A 124 6.46 9.89 -4.22
#